data_AF-A0ABC8V703-F1
#
_entry.id   AF-A0ABC8V703-F1
#
_cell.length_a   1.000
_cell.length_b   1.000
_cell.length_c   1.000
_cell.angle_alpha   90.00
_cell.angle_beta   90.00
_cell.angle_gamma   90.00
#
_symmetry.space_group_name_H-M   'P 1'
#
loop_
_entity.id
_entity.type
_entity.pdbx_description
1 polymer ?
#
loop_
_entity_poly.entity_id
_entity_poly.type
_entity_poly.pdbx_seq_one_letter_code
_entity_poly.pdbx_strand_id
1 'polypeptide(L)'
;MAAQHVVDEVELMALKELAETDAEEVDGANRDMAADLMALLRRLADLDGAGHPLSSDDLSWAEDLEGDAAQSAENMAAMAEDMLRGAAVLEARPGEDQAAAAELRRQAAQARARAADAGRVAAAARRLREKEMRRLAALDHVVDPSVLEFLLRRAAVAGGMGHASPAEVAAAERVEEEMATLRLRLIVAAMDFAERPGEEALVAALRRQADKAKATLEAVDAFRESMQRYQAAGGGEPGNARM
;
A
#
# COMPACT_ATOMS: atom_id res chain seq x y z
N MET A 1 -31.96 -9.64 -0.55
CA MET A 1 -32.87 -8.49 -0.40
C MET A 1 -32.14 -7.46 0.44
N ALA A 2 -31.66 -6.37 -0.16
CA ALA A 2 -31.14 -5.25 0.60
C ALA A 2 -32.32 -4.52 1.27
N ALA A 3 -32.23 -4.26 2.57
CA ALA A 3 -33.21 -3.43 3.25
C ALA A 3 -33.21 -2.03 2.60
N GLN A 4 -34.37 -1.52 2.21
CA GLN A 4 -34.52 -0.14 1.77
C GLN A 4 -34.27 0.77 2.99
N HIS A 5 -33.10 1.39 3.05
CA HIS A 5 -32.82 2.46 4.00
C HIS A 5 -33.76 3.64 3.70
N VAL A 6 -34.49 4.09 4.72
CA VAL A 6 -35.44 5.20 4.64
C VAL A 6 -34.74 6.43 5.22
N VAL A 7 -34.65 7.51 4.45
CA VAL A 7 -34.09 8.79 4.91
C VAL A 7 -34.99 9.35 6.02
N ASP A 8 -34.44 9.56 7.20
CA ASP A 8 -35.16 10.17 8.31
C ASP A 8 -35.14 11.72 8.28
N GLU A 9 -35.87 12.39 9.16
CA GLU A 9 -35.94 13.87 9.16
C GLU A 9 -34.60 14.53 9.55
N VAL A 10 -33.76 13.88 10.34
CA VAL A 10 -32.46 14.42 10.76
C VAL A 10 -31.48 14.33 9.59
N GLU A 11 -31.44 13.18 8.92
CA GLU A 11 -30.68 12.98 7.68
C GLU A 11 -31.14 13.96 6.59
N LEU A 12 -32.45 14.17 6.45
CA LEU A 12 -32.98 15.10 5.46
C LEU A 12 -32.63 16.56 5.76
N MET A 13 -32.62 16.96 7.04
CA MET A 13 -32.21 18.30 7.45
C MET A 13 -30.73 18.54 7.13
N ALA A 14 -29.86 17.58 7.45
CA ALA A 14 -28.44 17.66 7.10
C ALA A 14 -28.21 17.76 5.59
N LEU A 15 -28.99 17.03 4.79
CA LEU A 15 -28.92 17.12 3.32
C LEU A 15 -29.43 18.47 2.78
N LYS A 16 -30.40 19.10 3.45
CA LYS A 16 -30.81 20.48 3.10
C LYS A 16 -29.72 21.48 3.43
N GLU A 17 -29.11 21.41 4.61
CA GLU A 17 -27.98 22.27 4.99
C GLU A 17 -26.81 22.12 4.02
N LEU A 18 -26.55 20.89 3.57
CA LEU A 18 -25.55 20.60 2.54
C LEU A 18 -25.90 21.24 1.19
N ALA A 19 -27.18 21.25 0.80
CA ALA A 19 -27.66 21.92 -0.42
C ALA A 19 -27.59 23.46 -0.32
N GLU A 20 -27.60 24.00 0.89
CA GLU A 20 -27.46 25.45 1.15
C GLU A 20 -26.01 25.89 1.27
N THR A 21 -25.05 24.96 1.21
CA THR A 21 -23.61 25.29 1.25
C THR A 21 -23.23 26.13 0.02
N ASP A 22 -22.34 27.10 0.22
CA ASP A 22 -21.93 28.01 -0.83
C ASP A 22 -21.39 27.27 -2.06
N ALA A 23 -22.00 27.53 -3.21
CA ALA A 23 -21.69 26.82 -4.44
C ALA A 23 -20.26 27.11 -4.93
N GLU A 24 -19.75 28.33 -4.70
CA GLU A 24 -18.38 28.69 -5.09
C GLU A 24 -17.35 27.96 -4.22
N GLU A 25 -17.57 27.86 -2.91
CA GLU A 25 -16.75 27.07 -2.00
C GLU A 25 -16.72 25.58 -2.39
N VAL A 26 -17.89 24.98 -2.62
CA VAL A 26 -18.02 23.57 -3.02
C VAL A 26 -17.32 23.32 -4.37
N ASP A 27 -17.52 24.19 -5.35
CA ASP A 27 -16.88 24.06 -6.66
C ASP A 27 -15.37 24.33 -6.61
N GLY A 28 -14.91 25.16 -5.68
CA GLY A 28 -13.49 25.35 -5.36
C GLY A 28 -12.86 24.05 -4.84
N ALA A 29 -13.40 23.51 -3.75
CA ALA A 29 -12.93 22.27 -3.14
C ALA A 29 -12.95 21.08 -4.12
N ASN A 30 -13.97 21.01 -4.98
CA ASN A 30 -14.06 20.00 -6.01
C ASN A 30 -12.95 20.10 -7.06
N ARG A 31 -12.59 21.31 -7.48
CA ARG A 31 -11.49 21.53 -8.44
C ARG A 31 -10.14 21.20 -7.83
N ASP A 32 -9.92 21.57 -6.57
CA ASP A 32 -8.68 21.28 -5.86
C ASP A 32 -8.48 19.77 -5.71
N MET A 33 -9.51 19.04 -5.26
CA MET A 33 -9.41 17.57 -5.15
C MET A 33 -9.20 16.89 -6.51
N ALA A 34 -9.84 17.37 -7.58
CA ALA A 34 -9.60 16.85 -8.93
C ALA A 34 -8.15 17.10 -9.39
N ALA A 35 -7.56 18.25 -9.04
CA ALA A 35 -6.17 18.55 -9.33
C ALA A 35 -5.21 17.62 -8.57
N ASP A 36 -5.49 17.34 -7.29
CA ASP A 36 -4.71 16.42 -6.46
C ASP A 36 -4.74 14.98 -7.00
N LEU A 37 -5.93 14.47 -7.35
CA LEU A 37 -6.07 13.15 -7.97
C LEU A 37 -5.32 13.05 -9.30
N MET A 38 -5.33 14.12 -10.10
CA MET A 38 -4.54 14.20 -11.34
C MET A 38 -3.03 14.24 -11.08
N ALA A 39 -2.57 14.89 -10.01
CA ALA A 39 -1.17 14.88 -9.61
C ALA A 39 -0.71 13.48 -9.19
N LEU A 40 -1.55 12.75 -8.43
CA LEU A 40 -1.29 11.36 -8.05
C LEU A 40 -1.19 10.44 -9.28
N LEU A 41 -2.10 10.58 -10.25
CA LEU A 41 -2.04 9.82 -11.51
C LEU A 41 -0.76 10.10 -12.30
N ARG A 42 -0.30 11.35 -12.33
CA ARG A 42 0.97 11.70 -12.99
C ARG A 42 2.14 11.04 -12.30
N ARG A 43 2.22 11.10 -10.96
CA ARG A 43 3.28 10.44 -10.20
C ARG A 43 3.29 8.93 -10.43
N LEU A 44 2.13 8.28 -10.45
CA LEU A 44 2.02 6.85 -10.77
C LEU A 44 2.52 6.54 -12.19
N ALA A 45 2.20 7.39 -13.16
CA ALA A 45 2.67 7.24 -14.54
C ALA A 45 4.20 7.45 -14.65
N ASP A 46 4.76 8.40 -13.91
CA ASP A 46 6.20 8.66 -13.88
C ASP A 46 6.95 7.44 -13.29
N LEU A 47 6.44 6.84 -12.21
CA LEU A 47 6.98 5.60 -11.64
C LEU A 47 6.87 4.42 -12.61
N ASP A 48 5.73 4.26 -13.29
CA ASP A 48 5.53 3.19 -14.27
C ASP A 48 6.48 3.32 -15.49
N GLY A 49 6.78 4.57 -15.87
CA GLY A 49 7.63 4.94 -17.01
C GLY A 49 9.13 5.02 -16.70
N ALA A 50 9.54 4.95 -15.43
CA ALA A 50 10.94 5.15 -15.03
C ALA A 50 11.91 4.08 -15.54
N GLY A 51 11.41 2.91 -15.96
CA GLY A 51 12.19 1.85 -16.60
C GLY A 51 13.15 1.10 -15.67
N HIS A 52 13.16 1.41 -14.38
CA HIS A 52 13.94 0.74 -13.34
C HIS A 52 13.03 0.08 -12.29
N PRO A 53 13.55 -0.90 -11.52
CA PRO A 53 12.89 -1.41 -10.31
C PRO A 53 12.23 -0.31 -9.46
N LEU A 54 11.05 -0.58 -8.90
CA LEU A 54 10.51 0.26 -7.84
C LEU A 54 11.34 0.08 -6.58
N SER A 55 11.57 1.17 -5.85
CA SER A 55 12.11 1.09 -4.49
C SER A 55 11.09 0.49 -3.54
N SER A 56 11.54 0.03 -2.36
CA SER A 56 10.61 -0.45 -1.32
C SER A 56 9.63 0.66 -0.92
N ASP A 57 10.10 1.91 -0.83
CA ASP A 57 9.29 3.06 -0.43
C ASP A 57 8.25 3.43 -1.49
N ASP A 58 8.61 3.39 -2.77
CA ASP A 58 7.66 3.63 -3.87
C ASP A 58 6.58 2.56 -3.90
N LEU A 59 6.95 1.31 -3.61
CA LEU A 59 6.00 0.21 -3.52
C LEU A 59 5.07 0.34 -2.30
N SER A 60 5.60 0.69 -1.13
CA SER A 60 4.80 1.00 0.07
C SER A 60 3.79 2.11 -0.23
N TRP A 61 4.28 3.19 -0.84
CA TRP A 61 3.45 4.34 -1.18
C TRP A 61 2.33 3.96 -2.15
N ALA A 62 2.60 3.13 -3.16
CA ALA A 62 1.59 2.65 -4.08
C ALA A 62 0.57 1.70 -3.42
N GLU A 63 1.01 0.86 -2.48
CA GLU A 63 0.14 -0.01 -1.67
C GLU A 63 -0.84 0.80 -0.81
N ASP A 64 -0.32 1.79 -0.07
CA ASP A 64 -1.13 2.67 0.77
C ASP A 64 -2.10 3.49 -0.09
N LEU A 65 -1.61 4.04 -1.21
CA LEU A 65 -2.43 4.82 -2.13
C LEU A 65 -3.56 3.99 -2.77
N GLU A 66 -3.32 2.71 -3.11
CA GLU A 66 -4.35 1.81 -3.63
C GLU A 66 -5.52 1.71 -2.63
N GLY A 67 -5.20 1.47 -1.35
CA GLY A 67 -6.19 1.35 -0.28
C GLY A 67 -6.94 2.66 -0.02
N ASP A 68 -6.21 3.76 0.17
CA ASP A 68 -6.78 5.07 0.50
C ASP A 68 -7.69 5.59 -0.63
N ALA A 69 -7.26 5.41 -1.89
CA ALA A 69 -8.04 5.86 -3.03
C ALA A 69 -9.27 4.98 -3.28
N ALA A 70 -9.18 3.66 -3.04
CA ALA A 70 -10.33 2.77 -3.12
C ALA A 70 -11.38 3.10 -2.05
N GLN A 71 -10.96 3.27 -0.79
CA GLN A 71 -11.85 3.67 0.30
C GLN A 71 -12.49 5.03 0.04
N SER A 72 -11.70 5.99 -0.45
CA SER A 72 -12.19 7.33 -0.81
C SER A 72 -13.24 7.26 -1.93
N ALA A 73 -13.02 6.41 -2.94
CA ALA A 73 -13.98 6.21 -4.02
C ALA A 73 -15.31 5.64 -3.51
N GLU A 74 -15.25 4.63 -2.63
CA GLU A 74 -16.43 4.03 -2.01
C GLU A 74 -17.22 5.04 -1.17
N ASN A 75 -16.51 5.82 -0.33
CA ASN A 75 -17.14 6.84 0.51
C ASN A 75 -17.84 7.91 -0.33
N MET A 76 -17.19 8.41 -1.38
CA MET A 76 -17.78 9.41 -2.28
C MET A 76 -18.98 8.86 -3.07
N ALA A 77 -18.92 7.59 -3.48
CA ALA A 77 -20.04 6.92 -4.12
C ALA A 77 -21.24 6.79 -3.17
N ALA A 78 -21.01 6.38 -1.93
CA ALA A 78 -22.04 6.30 -0.89
C ALA A 78 -22.67 7.66 -0.60
N MET A 79 -21.86 8.72 -0.43
CA MET A 79 -22.36 10.09 -0.26
C MET A 79 -23.24 10.53 -1.43
N ALA A 80 -22.86 10.20 -2.67
CA ALA A 80 -23.66 10.53 -3.83
C ALA A 80 -25.01 9.81 -3.84
N GLU A 81 -25.06 8.56 -3.36
CA GLU A 81 -26.31 7.82 -3.19
C GLU A 81 -27.19 8.45 -2.12
N ASP A 82 -26.62 8.89 -0.99
CA ASP A 82 -27.34 9.60 0.08
C ASP A 82 -27.97 10.90 -0.43
N MET A 83 -27.19 11.72 -1.15
CA MET A 83 -27.67 12.95 -1.78
C MET A 83 -28.84 12.68 -2.74
N LEU A 84 -28.76 11.62 -3.56
CA LEU A 84 -29.84 11.28 -4.49
C LEU A 84 -31.09 10.75 -3.78
N ARG A 85 -30.93 10.01 -2.68
CA ARG A 85 -32.04 9.59 -1.83
C ARG A 85 -32.74 10.80 -1.21
N GLY A 86 -31.98 11.74 -0.65
CA GLY A 86 -32.52 13.00 -0.13
C GLY A 86 -33.25 13.82 -1.20
N ALA A 87 -32.63 13.98 -2.38
CA ALA A 87 -33.24 14.69 -3.50
C ALA A 87 -34.58 14.08 -3.93
N ALA A 88 -34.71 12.75 -3.91
CA ALA A 88 -35.97 12.07 -4.22
C ALA A 88 -37.04 12.31 -3.14
N VAL A 89 -36.66 12.34 -1.86
CA VAL A 89 -37.58 12.65 -0.76
C VAL A 89 -38.09 14.09 -0.85
N LEU A 90 -37.20 15.05 -1.16
CA LEU A 90 -37.58 16.45 -1.33
C LEU A 90 -38.54 16.67 -2.49
N GLU A 91 -38.34 16.00 -3.63
CA GLU A 91 -39.26 16.09 -4.76
C GLU A 91 -40.65 15.55 -4.49
N ALA A 92 -40.75 14.55 -3.61
CA ALA A 92 -42.03 13.98 -3.22
C ALA A 92 -42.82 14.88 -2.24
N ARG A 93 -42.17 15.89 -1.64
CA ARG A 93 -42.80 16.82 -0.69
C ARG A 93 -43.40 18.03 -1.44
N PRO A 94 -44.65 18.42 -1.14
CA PRO A 94 -45.22 19.65 -1.70
C PRO A 94 -44.55 20.90 -1.07
N GLY A 95 -43.84 21.71 -1.87
CA GLY A 95 -43.18 22.94 -1.41
C GLY A 95 -42.04 23.44 -2.33
N GLU A 96 -41.28 24.45 -1.86
CA GLU A 96 -40.15 25.12 -2.56
C GLU A 96 -38.82 24.32 -2.53
N ASP A 97 -38.84 23.05 -2.09
CA ASP A 97 -37.65 22.21 -1.91
C ASP A 97 -37.03 21.70 -3.25
N GLN A 98 -37.54 22.16 -4.40
CA GLN A 98 -37.04 21.79 -5.73
C GLN A 98 -35.63 22.32 -6.00
N ALA A 99 -35.29 23.51 -5.48
CA ALA A 99 -33.94 24.06 -5.63
C ALA A 99 -32.92 23.22 -4.85
N ALA A 100 -33.23 22.88 -3.60
CA ALA A 100 -32.40 22.00 -2.78
C ALA A 100 -32.25 20.60 -3.41
N ALA A 101 -33.33 20.03 -3.95
CA ALA A 101 -33.28 18.75 -4.65
C ALA A 101 -32.41 18.80 -5.92
N ALA A 102 -32.48 19.89 -6.69
CA ALA A 102 -31.63 20.09 -7.86
C ALA A 102 -30.15 20.22 -7.48
N GLU A 103 -29.85 20.96 -6.40
CA GLU A 103 -28.49 21.12 -5.90
C GLU A 103 -27.91 19.81 -5.37
N LEU A 104 -28.68 19.02 -4.61
CA LEU A 104 -28.27 17.69 -4.19
C LEU A 104 -27.93 16.77 -5.38
N ARG A 105 -28.67 16.85 -6.49
CA ARG A 105 -28.32 16.10 -7.71
C ARG A 105 -27.02 16.58 -8.34
N ARG A 106 -26.80 17.90 -8.35
CA ARG A 106 -25.55 18.49 -8.86
C ARG A 106 -24.36 18.02 -8.04
N GLN A 107 -24.45 18.12 -6.71
CA GLN A 107 -23.41 17.65 -5.80
C GLN A 107 -23.21 16.14 -5.87
N ALA A 108 -24.28 15.35 -6.02
CA ALA A 108 -24.16 13.90 -6.23
C ALA A 108 -23.43 13.56 -7.52
N ALA A 109 -23.68 14.30 -8.61
CA ALA A 109 -22.96 14.11 -9.87
C ALA A 109 -21.47 14.45 -9.72
N GLN A 110 -21.13 15.50 -8.98
CA GLN A 110 -19.74 15.85 -8.66
C GLN A 110 -19.09 14.79 -7.76
N ALA A 111 -19.77 14.30 -6.72
CA ALA A 111 -19.32 13.21 -5.87
C ALA A 111 -19.03 11.93 -6.66
N ARG A 112 -19.91 11.57 -7.62
CA ARG A 112 -19.68 10.43 -8.52
C ARG A 112 -18.47 10.61 -9.44
N ALA A 113 -18.28 11.81 -9.99
CA ALA A 113 -17.10 12.10 -10.81
C ALA A 113 -15.81 11.92 -9.98
N ARG A 114 -15.80 12.43 -8.75
CA ARG A 114 -14.66 12.31 -7.81
C ARG A 114 -14.42 10.86 -7.41
N ALA A 115 -15.48 10.10 -7.15
CA ALA A 115 -15.39 8.66 -6.89
C ALA A 115 -14.76 7.91 -8.08
N ALA A 116 -15.15 8.26 -9.31
CA ALA A 116 -14.56 7.66 -10.51
C ALA A 116 -13.07 8.01 -10.66
N ASP A 117 -12.67 9.25 -10.40
CA ASP A 117 -11.27 9.67 -10.46
C ASP A 117 -10.41 9.01 -9.36
N ALA A 118 -10.92 8.92 -8.13
CA ALA A 118 -10.27 8.17 -7.05
C ALA A 118 -10.15 6.68 -7.40
N GLY A 119 -11.19 6.08 -7.97
CA GLY A 119 -11.15 4.69 -8.47
C GLY A 119 -10.12 4.49 -9.58
N ARG A 120 -9.88 5.49 -10.43
CA ARG A 120 -8.80 5.45 -11.44
C ARG A 120 -7.42 5.48 -10.78
N VAL A 121 -7.22 6.28 -9.72
CA VAL A 121 -5.98 6.29 -8.94
C VAL A 121 -5.72 4.92 -8.32
N ALA A 122 -6.70 4.35 -7.63
CA ALA A 122 -6.60 3.02 -7.04
C ALA A 122 -6.23 1.95 -8.08
N ALA A 123 -6.91 1.96 -9.24
CA ALA A 123 -6.65 1.03 -10.31
C ALA A 123 -5.27 1.23 -10.97
N ALA A 124 -4.74 2.45 -11.00
CA ALA A 124 -3.40 2.74 -11.50
C ALA A 124 -2.31 2.26 -10.51
N ALA A 125 -2.49 2.53 -9.22
CA ALA A 125 -1.62 2.04 -8.15
C ALA A 125 -1.56 0.50 -8.13
N ARG A 126 -2.72 -0.15 -8.20
CA ARG A 126 -2.80 -1.63 -8.30
C ARG A 126 -2.03 -2.17 -9.51
N ARG A 127 -2.21 -1.56 -10.69
CA ARG A 127 -1.50 -1.98 -11.91
C ARG A 127 0.01 -1.87 -11.76
N LEU A 128 0.49 -0.79 -11.16
CA LEU A 128 1.91 -0.59 -10.89
C LEU A 128 2.46 -1.67 -9.94
N ARG A 129 1.77 -1.92 -8.82
CA ARG A 129 2.12 -2.98 -7.86
C ARG A 129 2.14 -4.35 -8.53
N GLU A 130 1.10 -4.69 -9.28
CA GLU A 130 1.00 -5.99 -9.96
C GLU A 130 2.10 -6.17 -11.03
N LYS A 131 2.47 -5.11 -11.75
CA LYS A 131 3.59 -5.12 -12.69
C LYS A 131 4.90 -5.43 -11.96
N GLU A 132 5.15 -4.78 -10.82
CA GLU A 132 6.34 -5.04 -10.02
C GLU A 132 6.35 -6.47 -9.45
N MET A 133 5.22 -6.99 -8.96
CA MET A 133 5.14 -8.38 -8.50
C MET A 133 5.47 -9.37 -9.61
N ARG A 134 4.97 -9.14 -10.83
CA ARG A 134 5.34 -9.97 -12.00
C ARG A 134 6.82 -9.85 -12.34
N ARG A 135 7.41 -8.66 -12.22
CA ARG A 135 8.86 -8.45 -12.39
C ARG A 135 9.66 -9.26 -11.38
N LEU A 136 9.33 -9.15 -10.08
CA LEU A 136 9.99 -9.89 -9.00
C LEU A 136 9.85 -11.40 -9.19
N ALA A 137 8.67 -11.88 -9.60
CA ALA A 137 8.44 -13.29 -9.89
C ALA A 137 9.35 -13.83 -11.02
N ALA A 138 9.67 -12.98 -12.00
CA ALA A 138 10.55 -13.33 -13.12
C ALA A 138 12.05 -13.24 -12.80
N LEU A 139 12.44 -12.70 -11.65
CA LEU A 139 13.85 -12.64 -11.25
C LEU A 139 14.39 -14.04 -10.89
N ASP A 140 15.60 -14.34 -11.33
CA ASP A 140 16.32 -15.52 -10.85
C ASP A 140 16.62 -15.41 -9.34
N HIS A 141 16.95 -14.21 -8.87
CA HIS A 141 17.26 -13.91 -7.49
C HIS A 141 16.64 -12.57 -7.06
N VAL A 142 15.65 -12.62 -6.16
CA VAL A 142 15.09 -11.41 -5.53
C VAL A 142 15.98 -10.86 -4.41
N VAL A 143 16.87 -11.71 -3.89
CA VAL A 143 17.88 -11.38 -2.89
C VAL A 143 19.24 -11.56 -3.54
N ASP A 144 20.13 -10.58 -3.39
CA ASP A 144 21.51 -10.71 -3.88
C ASP A 144 22.17 -11.96 -3.27
N PRO A 145 22.59 -12.95 -4.08
CA PRO A 145 23.24 -14.16 -3.58
C PRO A 145 24.47 -13.90 -2.73
N SER A 146 25.19 -12.80 -2.96
CA SER A 146 26.39 -12.45 -2.20
C SER A 146 26.07 -12.04 -0.75
N VAL A 147 24.90 -11.44 -0.51
CA VAL A 147 24.42 -11.11 0.84
C VAL A 147 24.14 -12.40 1.60
N LEU A 148 23.44 -13.35 0.98
CA LEU A 148 23.16 -14.65 1.58
C LEU A 148 24.45 -15.42 1.86
N GLU A 149 25.38 -15.47 0.90
CA GLU A 149 26.67 -16.13 1.08
C GLU A 149 27.47 -15.50 2.23
N PHE A 150 27.49 -14.17 2.31
CA PHE A 150 28.15 -13.45 3.40
C PHE A 150 27.57 -13.82 4.77
N LEU A 151 26.23 -13.79 4.92
CA LEU A 151 25.54 -14.12 6.17
C LEU A 151 25.82 -15.56 6.59
N LEU A 152 25.69 -16.51 5.66
CA LEU A 152 25.96 -17.93 5.91
C LEU A 152 27.43 -18.18 6.25
N ARG A 153 28.35 -17.53 5.55
CA ARG A 153 29.79 -17.62 5.84
C ARG A 153 30.10 -17.14 7.24
N ARG A 154 29.56 -15.97 7.65
CA ARG A 154 29.74 -15.43 9.00
C ARG A 154 29.08 -16.32 10.07
N ALA A 155 27.93 -16.92 9.78
CA ALA A 155 27.27 -17.87 10.67
C ALA A 155 28.06 -19.18 10.84
N ALA A 156 28.71 -19.65 9.77
CA ALA A 156 29.43 -20.94 9.72
C ALA A 156 30.84 -20.90 10.33
N VAL A 157 31.43 -19.73 10.60
CA VAL A 157 32.69 -19.62 11.34
C VAL A 157 32.44 -20.01 12.80
N ALA A 158 32.40 -21.32 13.05
CA ALA A 158 32.36 -21.89 14.38
C ALA A 158 33.66 -21.55 15.12
N GLY A 159 33.58 -20.65 16.11
CA GLY A 159 34.61 -20.51 17.12
C GLY A 159 35.84 -19.66 16.76
N GLY A 160 35.64 -18.40 16.38
CA GLY A 160 36.62 -17.37 16.80
C GLY A 160 37.49 -16.70 15.75
N MET A 161 36.94 -16.27 14.61
CA MET A 161 37.58 -15.17 13.87
C MET A 161 36.62 -14.01 13.56
N GLY A 162 36.84 -12.92 14.30
CA GLY A 162 36.38 -11.56 14.02
C GLY A 162 35.05 -11.19 14.66
N HIS A 163 35.10 -10.23 15.58
CA HIS A 163 33.95 -9.38 15.92
C HIS A 163 33.32 -8.87 14.61
N ALA A 164 32.04 -9.14 14.37
CA ALA A 164 31.33 -8.41 13.32
C ALA A 164 31.33 -6.94 13.71
N SER A 165 31.78 -6.10 12.79
CA SER A 165 31.77 -4.66 12.99
C SER A 165 30.35 -4.15 13.22
N PRO A 166 30.17 -3.02 13.92
CA PRO A 166 28.86 -2.38 14.04
C PRO A 166 28.16 -2.15 12.69
N ALA A 167 28.94 -1.90 11.63
CA ALA A 167 28.42 -1.74 10.27
C ALA A 167 27.85 -3.04 9.69
N GLU A 168 28.47 -4.19 9.95
CA GLU A 168 27.96 -5.50 9.52
C GLU A 168 26.69 -5.89 10.28
N VAL A 169 26.61 -5.56 11.57
CA VAL A 169 25.39 -5.76 12.37
C VAL A 169 24.25 -4.90 11.82
N ALA A 170 24.49 -3.60 11.62
CA ALA A 170 23.49 -2.70 11.05
C ALA A 170 23.08 -3.10 9.62
N ALA A 171 23.97 -3.69 8.84
CA ALA A 171 23.64 -4.21 7.51
C ALA A 171 22.73 -5.44 7.61
N ALA A 172 22.99 -6.36 8.54
CA ALA A 172 22.14 -7.53 8.76
C ALA A 172 20.74 -7.14 9.25
N GLU A 173 20.62 -6.13 10.11
CA GLU A 173 19.34 -5.57 10.56
C GLU A 173 18.53 -4.96 9.41
N ARG A 174 19.18 -4.18 8.52
CA ARG A 174 18.52 -3.67 7.31
C ARG A 174 18.04 -4.79 6.40
N VAL A 175 18.87 -5.81 6.18
CA VAL A 175 18.49 -6.99 5.39
C VAL A 175 17.29 -7.71 6.02
N GLU A 176 17.24 -7.84 7.34
CA GLU A 176 16.09 -8.44 8.03
C GLU A 176 14.80 -7.67 7.77
N GLU A 177 14.82 -6.34 7.94
CA GLU A 177 13.65 -5.48 7.72
C GLU A 177 13.17 -5.53 6.26
N GLU A 178 14.11 -5.41 5.31
CA GLU A 178 13.82 -5.48 3.87
C GLU A 178 13.24 -6.85 3.48
N MET A 179 13.84 -7.95 3.96
CA MET A 179 13.40 -9.31 3.63
C MET A 179 12.08 -9.67 4.31
N ALA A 180 11.83 -9.20 5.53
CA ALA A 180 10.55 -9.39 6.21
C ALA A 180 9.42 -8.71 5.43
N THR A 181 9.63 -7.46 5.04
CA THR A 181 8.67 -6.66 4.26
C THR A 181 8.44 -7.29 2.89
N LEU A 182 9.51 -7.59 2.15
CA LEU A 182 9.43 -8.23 0.83
C LEU A 182 8.71 -9.58 0.90
N ARG A 183 9.05 -10.43 1.88
CA ARG A 183 8.42 -11.74 2.04
C ARG A 183 6.91 -11.61 2.26
N LEU A 184 6.48 -10.70 3.13
CA LEU A 184 5.06 -10.47 3.38
C LEU A 184 4.34 -10.03 2.11
N ARG A 185 4.91 -9.07 1.37
CA ARG A 185 4.37 -8.60 0.08
C ARG A 185 4.20 -9.72 -0.93
N LEU A 186 5.22 -10.58 -1.08
CA LEU A 186 5.17 -11.70 -2.02
C LEU A 186 4.10 -12.73 -1.63
N ILE A 187 3.89 -12.96 -0.33
CA ILE A 187 2.85 -13.87 0.17
C ILE A 187 1.46 -13.30 -0.11
N VAL A 188 1.24 -12.03 0.25
CA VAL A 188 -0.05 -11.34 0.02
C VAL A 188 -0.36 -11.30 -1.48
N ALA A 189 0.61 -10.90 -2.31
CA ALA A 189 0.43 -10.92 -3.77
C ALA A 189 0.11 -12.33 -4.29
N ALA A 190 0.78 -13.38 -3.80
CA ALA A 190 0.48 -14.75 -4.19
C ALA A 190 -0.94 -15.18 -3.79
N MET A 191 -1.49 -14.67 -2.69
CA MET A 191 -2.89 -14.89 -2.31
C MET A 191 -3.83 -14.15 -3.27
N ASP A 192 -3.59 -12.85 -3.53
CA ASP A 192 -4.39 -12.04 -4.45
C ASP A 192 -4.44 -12.62 -5.89
N PHE A 193 -3.33 -13.18 -6.37
CA PHE A 193 -3.27 -13.81 -7.70
C PHE A 193 -3.89 -15.21 -7.71
N ALA A 194 -3.90 -15.93 -6.59
CA ALA A 194 -4.51 -17.26 -6.52
C ALA A 194 -6.04 -17.24 -6.65
N GLU A 195 -6.68 -16.10 -6.40
CA GLU A 195 -8.11 -15.88 -6.63
C GLU A 195 -8.46 -15.77 -8.13
N ARG A 196 -7.46 -15.66 -9.01
CA ARG A 196 -7.64 -15.39 -10.45
C ARG A 196 -7.31 -16.65 -11.26
N PRO A 197 -8.24 -17.16 -12.09
CA PRO A 197 -7.98 -18.32 -12.95
C PRO A 197 -6.80 -18.05 -13.92
N GLY A 198 -5.87 -19.00 -14.02
CA GLY A 198 -4.77 -18.96 -15.01
C GLY A 198 -3.47 -18.30 -14.51
N GLU A 199 -3.40 -17.86 -13.26
CA GLU A 199 -2.21 -17.24 -12.66
C GLU A 199 -1.37 -18.23 -11.83
N GLU A 200 -1.58 -19.54 -11.95
CA GLU A 200 -0.97 -20.56 -11.09
C GLU A 200 0.57 -20.57 -11.17
N ALA A 201 1.12 -20.33 -12.36
CA ALA A 201 2.56 -20.24 -12.57
C ALA A 201 3.17 -19.01 -11.88
N LEU A 202 2.47 -17.87 -11.92
CA LEU A 202 2.86 -16.64 -11.24
C LEU A 202 2.81 -16.83 -9.72
N VAL A 203 1.72 -17.41 -9.20
CA VAL A 203 1.58 -17.73 -7.76
C VAL A 203 2.71 -18.64 -7.29
N ALA A 204 3.04 -19.69 -8.05
CA ALA A 204 4.15 -20.57 -7.73
C ALA A 204 5.50 -19.83 -7.74
N ALA A 205 5.72 -18.91 -8.69
CA ALA A 205 6.94 -18.12 -8.75
C ALA A 205 7.06 -17.15 -7.56
N LEU A 206 6.00 -16.44 -7.20
CA LEU A 206 5.97 -15.53 -6.05
C LEU A 206 6.26 -16.28 -4.75
N ARG A 207 5.66 -17.45 -4.55
CA ARG A 207 5.95 -18.32 -3.38
C ARG A 207 7.42 -18.73 -3.33
N ARG A 208 8.02 -19.11 -4.47
CA ARG A 208 9.47 -19.40 -4.53
C ARG A 208 10.33 -18.19 -4.15
N GLN A 209 9.95 -16.98 -4.55
CA GLN A 209 10.69 -15.77 -4.13
C GLN A 209 10.50 -15.51 -2.63
N ALA A 210 9.30 -15.73 -2.08
CA ALA A 210 9.03 -15.59 -0.65
C ALA A 210 9.85 -16.59 0.18
N ASP A 211 10.05 -17.81 -0.32
CA ASP A 211 10.89 -18.83 0.33
C ASP A 211 12.38 -18.43 0.31
N LYS A 212 12.87 -17.77 -0.75
CA LYS A 212 14.23 -17.23 -0.80
C LYS A 212 14.44 -16.09 0.21
N ALA A 213 13.47 -15.18 0.31
CA ALA A 213 13.48 -14.14 1.33
C ALA A 213 13.47 -14.76 2.75
N LYS A 214 12.67 -15.81 2.96
CA LYS A 214 12.67 -16.58 4.22
C LYS A 214 14.03 -17.20 4.53
N ALA A 215 14.68 -17.85 3.57
CA ALA A 215 16.00 -18.43 3.77
C ALA A 215 17.06 -17.38 4.14
N THR A 216 16.90 -16.15 3.64
CA THR A 216 17.76 -15.02 4.00
C THR A 216 17.52 -14.57 5.44
N LEU A 217 16.27 -14.50 5.89
CA LEU A 217 15.94 -14.24 7.29
C LEU A 217 16.55 -15.29 8.23
N GLU A 218 16.44 -16.58 7.88
CA GLU A 218 17.05 -17.68 8.64
C GLU A 218 18.59 -17.53 8.69
N ALA A 219 19.23 -17.02 7.64
CA ALA A 219 20.66 -16.73 7.63
C ALA A 219 21.04 -15.53 8.52
N VAL A 220 20.19 -14.50 8.61
CA VAL A 220 20.38 -13.38 9.56
C VAL A 220 20.28 -13.88 11.01
N ASP A 221 19.32 -14.74 11.32
CA ASP A 221 19.19 -15.34 12.65
C ASP A 221 20.42 -16.17 13.02
N ALA A 222 20.90 -17.02 12.10
CA ALA A 222 22.11 -17.81 12.30
C ALA A 222 23.36 -16.92 12.50
N PHE A 223 23.45 -15.79 11.79
CA PHE A 223 24.49 -14.79 11.99
C PHE A 223 24.42 -14.18 13.40
N ARG A 224 23.24 -13.76 13.84
CA ARG A 224 22.99 -13.19 15.17
C ARG A 224 23.34 -14.17 16.29
N GLU A 225 22.93 -15.43 16.17
CA GLU A 225 23.28 -16.49 17.12
C GLU A 225 24.80 -16.74 17.19
N SER A 226 25.50 -16.68 16.05
CA SER A 226 26.96 -16.78 16.00
C SER A 226 27.63 -15.64 16.77
N MET A 227 27.14 -14.41 16.59
CA MET A 227 27.64 -13.23 17.30
C MET A 227 27.41 -13.32 18.81
N GLN A 228 26.24 -13.77 19.25
CA GLN A 228 25.95 -13.98 20.67
C GLN A 228 26.88 -15.04 21.29
N ARG A 229 27.14 -16.15 20.58
CA ARG A 229 28.10 -17.17 21.02
C ARG A 229 29.52 -16.61 21.15
N TYR A 230 29.96 -15.78 20.22
CA TYR A 230 31.28 -15.13 20.28
C TYR A 230 31.41 -14.19 21.49
N GLN A 231 30.39 -13.38 21.77
CA GLN A 231 30.35 -12.49 22.94
C GLN A 231 30.37 -13.29 24.25
N ALA A 232 29.57 -14.35 24.34
CA ALA A 232 29.53 -15.23 25.52
C ALA A 232 30.87 -15.95 25.77
N ALA A 233 31.65 -16.23 24.73
CA ALA A 233 32.97 -16.83 24.82
C ALA A 233 34.08 -15.85 25.26
N GLY A 234 33.74 -14.61 25.61
CA GLY A 234 34.71 -13.61 26.08
C GLY A 234 35.49 -12.91 24.97
N GLY A 235 34.94 -12.85 23.76
CA GLY A 235 35.51 -12.16 22.60
C GLY A 235 35.53 -10.63 22.75
N GLY A 236 36.23 -10.11 23.76
CA GLY A 236 36.64 -8.71 23.84
C GLY A 236 37.95 -8.47 23.08
N GLU A 237 38.20 -7.23 22.65
CA GLU A 237 39.52 -6.83 22.16
C GLU A 237 40.63 -7.34 23.11
N PRO A 238 41.78 -7.83 22.60
CA PRO A 238 42.92 -8.07 23.45
C PRO A 238 43.27 -6.74 24.10
N GLY A 239 42.95 -6.63 25.39
CA GLY A 239 43.17 -5.42 26.16
C GLY A 239 44.60 -4.94 25.98
N ASN A 240 44.77 -3.63 25.93
CA ASN A 240 46.05 -2.94 26.12
C ASN A 240 46.71 -3.43 27.43
N ALA A 241 47.38 -4.57 27.36
CA ALA A 241 48.36 -5.02 28.32
C ALA A 241 49.72 -4.67 27.74
N ARG A 242 50.11 -3.39 27.86
CA ARG A 242 51.52 -3.00 27.85
C ARG A 242 51.71 -1.62 28.47
N MET A 243 52.30 -1.69 29.67
CA MET A 243 53.27 -0.80 30.32
C MET A 243 52.84 0.64 30.64
#